data_AF-A0A7C2PJ26-F1
#
_entry.id   AF-A0A7C2PJ26-F1
#
_cell.length_a   1.000
_cell.length_b   1.000
_cell.length_c   1.000
_cell.angle_alpha   90.00
_cell.angle_beta   90.00
_cell.angle_gamma   90.00
#
_symmetry.space_group_name_H-M   'P 1'
#
loop_
_entity.id
_entity.type
_entity.pdbx_description
1 polymer ?
#
loop_
_entity_poly.entity_id
_entity_poly.type
_entity_poly.pdbx_seq_one_letter_code
_entity_poly.pdbx_strand_id
1 'polypeptide(L)' 'MGVVEKHGLDRAIQYAEQLSHDDTLRPAIRRANSLIAQAVKSQRNTLKRLQIEECSTVLGYVAWWLRIKTLRGSLRSE' A
#
# COMPACT_ATOMS: atom_id res chain seq x y z
N MET A 1 -2.08 -11.87 20.83
CA MET A 1 -2.45 -11.87 19.39
C MET A 1 -1.45 -11.01 18.59
N GLY A 2 -0.19 -11.41 18.40
CA GLY A 2 0.86 -10.53 17.85
C GLY A 2 1.50 -10.97 16.53
N VAL A 3 1.13 -12.14 15.99
CA VAL A 3 1.81 -12.75 14.83
C VAL A 3 1.10 -12.43 13.50
N VAL A 4 -0.23 -12.22 13.54
CA VAL A 4 -1.06 -12.01 12.35
C VAL A 4 -0.77 -10.66 11.67
N GLU A 5 -0.55 -9.60 12.45
CA GLU A 5 -0.37 -8.24 11.91
C GLU A 5 1.03 -7.99 11.33
N LYS A 6 2.09 -8.57 11.92
CA LYS A 6 3.45 -8.49 11.34
C LYS A 6 3.54 -9.19 9.98
N HIS A 7 2.75 -10.25 9.76
CA HIS A 7 2.65 -10.92 8.46
C HIS A 7 1.72 -10.18 7.49
N GLY A 8 0.79 -9.36 8.01
CA GLY A 8 -0.13 -8.57 7.20
C GLY A 8 0.59 -7.58 6.27
N LEU A 9 1.63 -6.90 6.77
CA LEU A 9 2.42 -5.98 5.95
C LEU A 9 3.16 -6.71 4.83
N ASP A 10 3.78 -7.86 5.13
CA ASP A 10 4.51 -8.65 4.14
C ASP A 10 3.57 -9.21 3.06
N ARG A 11 2.38 -9.68 3.46
CA ARG A 11 1.31 -10.10 2.53
C ARG A 11 0.81 -8.96 1.66
N ALA A 12 0.62 -7.77 2.23
CA ALA A 12 0.16 -6.60 1.47
C ALA A 12 1.20 -6.14 0.43
N ILE A 13 2.50 -6.19 0.77
CA ILE A 13 3.58 -5.93 -0.17
C ILE A 13 3.55 -6.96 -1.31
N GLN A 14 3.47 -8.26 -0.99
CA GLN A 14 3.39 -9.32 -2.01
C GLN A 14 2.19 -9.12 -2.94
N TYR A 15 1.05 -8.74 -2.39
CA TYR A 15 -0.16 -8.50 -3.17
C TYR A 15 -0.01 -7.28 -4.10
N ALA A 16 0.55 -6.17 -3.61
CA ALA A 16 0.87 -5.01 -4.44
C ALA A 16 1.86 -5.35 -5.56
N GLU A 17 2.85 -6.21 -5.29
CA GLU A 17 3.77 -6.69 -6.32
C GLU A 17 3.07 -7.54 -7.37
N GLN A 18 2.20 -8.47 -6.97
CA GLN A 18 1.40 -9.26 -7.91
C GLN A 18 0.57 -8.35 -8.82
N LEU A 19 -0.15 -7.39 -8.26
CA LEU A 19 -0.96 -6.42 -9.03
C LEU A 19 -0.11 -5.53 -9.95
N SER A 20 1.16 -5.29 -9.65
CA SER A 20 2.03 -4.52 -10.55
C SER A 20 2.43 -5.29 -11.81
N HIS A 21 2.43 -6.62 -11.74
CA HIS A 21 2.76 -7.53 -12.86
C HIS A 21 1.51 -8.06 -13.58
N ASP A 22 0.31 -7.78 -13.06
CA ASP A 22 -0.94 -8.22 -13.68
C ASP A 22 -1.25 -7.38 -14.94
N ASP A 23 -1.06 -7.99 -16.11
CA ASP A 23 -1.30 -7.37 -17.41
C ASP A 23 -2.79 -7.15 -17.72
N THR A 24 -3.71 -7.73 -16.93
CA THR A 24 -5.16 -7.45 -17.05
C THR A 24 -5.55 -6.10 -16.47
N LEU A 25 -4.68 -5.48 -15.66
CA LEU A 25 -4.91 -4.19 -15.04
C LEU A 25 -4.46 -3.03 -15.93
N ARG A 26 -5.16 -1.90 -15.81
CA ARG A 26 -4.79 -0.65 -16.50
C ARG A 26 -3.33 -0.26 -16.15
N PRO A 27 -2.52 0.23 -17.10
CA PRO A 27 -1.12 0.58 -16.86
C PRO A 27 -0.90 1.54 -15.68
N ALA A 28 -1.82 2.50 -15.48
CA ALA A 28 -1.77 3.43 -14.36
C ALA A 28 -1.91 2.72 -12.99
N ILE A 29 -2.76 1.68 -12.91
CA ILE A 29 -2.96 0.87 -11.70
C ILE A 29 -1.74 0.02 -11.42
N ARG A 30 -1.16 -0.60 -12.45
CA ARG A 30 0.10 -1.36 -12.31
C ARG A 30 1.24 -0.48 -11.80
N ARG A 31 1.40 0.71 -12.40
CA ARG A 31 2.42 1.69 -12.00
C ARG A 31 2.23 2.16 -10.55
N ALA A 32 0.98 2.43 -10.14
CA ALA A 32 0.68 2.81 -8.77
C ALA A 32 1.05 1.69 -7.78
N ASN A 33 0.67 0.44 -8.07
CA ASN A 33 1.00 -0.71 -7.23
C ASN A 33 2.51 -0.96 -7.14
N SER A 34 3.24 -0.79 -8.24
CA SER A 34 4.72 -0.87 -8.26
C SER A 34 5.35 0.19 -7.32
N LEU A 35 4.90 1.44 -7.42
CA LEU A 35 5.40 2.52 -6.55
C LEU A 35 5.07 2.29 -5.08
N ILE A 36 3.88 1.79 -4.78
CA ILE A 36 3.48 1.42 -3.40
C ILE A 36 4.38 0.31 -2.87
N ALA A 37 4.55 -0.78 -3.63
CA ALA A 37 5.39 -1.89 -3.22
C ALA A 37 6.85 -1.44 -2.98
N GLN A 38 7.39 -0.61 -3.87
CA GLN A 38 8.76 -0.09 -3.75
C GLN A 38 8.92 0.82 -2.51
N ALA A 39 7.99 1.75 -2.31
CA ALA A 39 8.04 2.67 -1.17
C ALA A 39 7.95 1.91 0.16
N VAL A 40 7.00 0.98 0.29
CA VAL A 40 6.80 0.20 1.51
C VAL A 40 7.98 -0.76 1.74
N LYS A 41 8.54 -1.38 0.70
CA LYS A 41 9.76 -2.20 0.82
C LYS A 41 10.95 -1.38 1.32
N SER A 42 11.15 -0.18 0.78
CA SER A 42 12.26 0.70 1.19
C SER A 42 12.20 1.09 2.67
N GLN A 43 10.99 1.15 3.25
CA GLN A 43 10.76 1.50 4.64
C GLN A 43 10.38 0.31 5.53
N ARG A 44 10.49 -0.93 5.02
CA ARG A 44 10.01 -2.13 5.71
C ARG A 44 10.60 -2.30 7.11
N ASN A 45 11.90 -2.03 7.26
CA ASN A 45 12.56 -2.16 8.56
C ASN A 45 12.10 -1.10 9.55
N THR A 46 11.85 0.13 9.08
CA THR A 46 11.27 1.21 9.88
C THR A 46 9.86 0.85 10.33
N LEU A 47 9.01 0.39 9.40
CA LEU A 47 7.64 -0.03 9.68
C LEU A 47 7.55 -1.23 10.63
N LYS A 48 8.49 -2.18 10.56
CA LYS A 48 8.56 -3.33 11.47
C LYS A 48 9.02 -2.98 12.89
N ARG A 49 9.67 -1.83 13.07
CA ARG A 49 10.14 -1.33 14.38
C ARG A 49 9.09 -0.50 15.11
N LEU A 50 8.08 0.01 14.39
CA LEU A 50 6.95 0.69 14.99
C LEU A 50 6.16 -0.25 15.90
N GLN A 51 5.60 0.29 16.98
CA GLN A 51 4.55 -0.38 17.73
C GLN A 51 3.32 -0.57 16.83
N ILE A 52 2.50 -1.57 17.16
CA ILE A 52 1.33 -1.94 16.34
C ILE A 52 0.39 -0.75 16.15
N GLU A 53 0.19 0.06 17.18
CA GLU A 53 -0.64 1.26 17.12
C GLU A 53 -0.08 2.31 16.16
N GLU A 54 1.22 2.59 16.25
CA GLU A 54 1.91 3.55 15.38
C GLU A 54 1.87 3.11 13.92
N CYS A 55 2.10 1.81 13.67
CA CYS A 55 2.00 1.21 12.35
C CYS A 55 0.57 1.34 11.80
N SER A 56 -0.44 1.08 12.62
CA SER A 56 -1.86 1.22 12.25
C SER A 56 -2.22 2.67 11.94
N THR A 57 -1.72 3.63 12.71
CA THR A 57 -1.91 5.07 12.44
C THR A 57 -1.30 5.48 11.10
N VAL A 58 -0.05 5.07 10.84
CA VAL A 58 0.65 5.39 9.60
C VAL A 58 -0.06 4.76 8.39
N LEU A 59 -0.37 3.46 8.45
CA LEU A 59 -1.05 2.77 7.37
C LEU A 59 -2.48 3.27 7.16
N GLY A 60 -3.19 3.60 8.25
CA GLY A 60 -4.51 4.22 8.20
C GLY A 60 -4.49 5.60 7.53
N TYR A 61 -3.51 6.43 7.87
CA TYR A 61 -3.31 7.73 7.21
C TYR A 61 -3.02 7.57 5.71
N VAL A 62 -2.14 6.64 5.34
CA VAL A 62 -1.83 6.35 3.94
C VAL A 62 -3.07 5.86 3.18
N ALA A 63 -3.86 4.95 3.77
CA ALA A 63 -5.09 4.46 3.17
C ALA A 63 -6.12 5.58 2.96
N TRP A 64 -6.29 6.45 3.96
CA TRP A 64 -7.16 7.62 3.86
C TRP A 64 -6.69 8.59 2.77
N TRP A 65 -5.40 8.90 2.72
CA TRP A 65 -4.82 9.79 1.72
C TRP A 65 -4.99 9.25 0.31
N LEU A 66 -4.73 7.95 0.11
CA LEU A 66 -4.98 7.26 -1.15
C LEU A 66 -6.46 7.37 -1.53
N ARG A 67 -7.40 7.06 -0.63
CA ARG A 67 -8.84 7.16 -0.90
C ARG A 67 -9.25 8.55 -1.38
N ILE A 68 -8.73 9.62 -0.75
CA ILE A 68 -8.99 11.00 -1.18
C ILE A 68 -8.41 11.28 -2.58
N LYS A 69 -7.19 10.82 -2.86
CA LYS A 69 -6.55 11.02 -4.17
C LYS A 69 -7.27 10.22 -5.26
N THR A 70 -7.73 9.00 -4.99
CA THR A 70 -8.51 8.21 -5.95
C THR A 70 -9.85 8.87 -6.24
N LEU A 71 -10.55 9.38 -5.23
CA LEU A 71 -11.80 10.14 -5.39
C LEU A 71 -11.59 11.43 -6.21
N ARG A 72 -10.49 12.16 -5.98
CA ARG A 72 -10.17 13.35 -6.77
C ARG A 72 -9.70 13.03 -8.19
N GLY A 73 -9.07 11.87 -8.40
CA GLY A 73 -8.65 11.39 -9.72
C GLY A 73 -9.83 10.89 -10.57
N SER A 74 -10.85 10.28 -9.95
CA SER A 74 -12.08 9.88 -10.65
C SER A 74 -12.92 11.08 -11.09
N LEU A 75 -12.94 12.16 -10.29
CA LEU A 75 -13.61 13.43 -10.63
C LEU A 75 -12.94 14.24 -11.75
N ARG A 76 -11.73 13.85 -12.19
CA ARG A 76 -10.98 14.52 -13.26
C ARG A 76 -10.96 13.74 -14.57
N SER A 77 -11.74 12.66 -14.64
CA SER A 77 -11.98 11.88 -15.86
C SER A 77 -13.37 12.23 -16.41
N GLU A 78 -13.60 13.50 -16.72
CA GLU A 78 -14.68 14.01 -17.57
C GLU A 78 -14.14 15.15 -18.43
#